data_AF-A0ABD4RNI4-F1
#
_entry.id   AF-A0ABD4RNI4-F1
#
_cell.length_a   1.000
_cell.length_b   1.000
_cell.length_c   1.000
_cell.angle_alpha   90.00
_cell.angle_beta   90.00
_cell.angle_gamma   90.00
#
_symmetry.space_group_name_H-M   'P 1'
#
loop_
_entity.id
_entity.type
_entity.pdbx_description
1 polymer ?
#
loop_
_entity_poly.entity_id
_entity_poly.type
_entity_poly.pdbx_seq_one_letter_code
_entity_poly.pdbx_strand_id
1 'polypeptide(L)'
;MNWRELYQSKLCTAIEAVKHIKDGDTVVFAHCVGEPPALVEAMIENAKQYKNVEIKHMVSLGSGGYTGEGMETHFRVNPMFVSGNVRKAIENGDGDFTPAFFHEVPKLIREKRLKCDVVLAQVTPPDEHGYCSLGTSVDYTYEAIKTAKTVIVQVNDQFPRTYGEVVHVSEFDYIVEKSQPLYELQPAKIGEVEEAIGKNCASLIEDGSTLQLGIGGIPDAVMLFLTDKKDLGIHSEMISDGTLALYEKGVINGKYKNFDKEKMTVTFLMGTKKLYDFANNNPVVEVKPVDYVNHPAVIMKQHKMVSINSAIQVDLMGQVVAEAMGLRQFSGVGGQVDFIRGVSMGEDGKAIIAMPSITTKKDGTVISKIVSIVDEGAPITTSRNDIDYVVTEYGIAELKGKSLRERARNLINIAHPSVRENLALEFEKRFKEKY
;
A
#
# COMPACT_ATOMS: atom_id res chain seq x y z
N MET A 1 -27.18 4.54 28.35
CA MET A 1 -27.13 5.83 27.64
C MET A 1 -27.49 5.60 26.20
N ASN A 2 -28.29 6.49 25.60
CA ASN A 2 -28.49 6.51 24.16
C ASN A 2 -27.14 6.83 23.47
N TRP A 3 -26.89 6.33 22.26
CA TRP A 3 -25.65 6.59 21.52
C TRP A 3 -25.37 8.10 21.36
N ARG A 4 -26.42 8.93 21.24
CA ARG A 4 -26.30 10.40 21.14
C ARG A 4 -25.75 11.02 22.43
N GLU A 5 -26.22 10.56 23.59
CA GLU A 5 -25.72 11.01 24.89
C GLU A 5 -24.26 10.58 25.07
N LEU A 6 -23.94 9.35 24.66
CA LEU A 6 -22.59 8.81 24.70
C LEU A 6 -21.63 9.62 23.81
N TYR A 7 -22.05 9.94 22.59
CA TYR A 7 -21.30 10.77 21.66
C TYR A 7 -21.01 12.15 22.26
N GLN A 8 -22.04 12.83 22.76
CA GLN A 8 -21.89 14.15 23.38
C GLN A 8 -20.98 14.11 24.62
N SER A 9 -21.01 13.03 25.40
CA SER A 9 -20.13 12.89 26.57
C SER A 9 -18.64 12.70 26.24
N LYS A 10 -18.32 12.31 25.00
CA LYS A 10 -16.94 12.05 24.51
C LYS A 10 -16.40 13.19 23.65
N LEU A 11 -17.24 14.17 23.32
CA LEU A 11 -16.87 15.30 22.46
C LEU A 11 -15.89 16.22 23.20
N CYS A 12 -14.77 16.54 22.56
CA CYS A 12 -13.74 17.43 23.10
C CYS A 12 -12.96 18.10 21.96
N THR A 13 -12.08 19.05 22.32
CA THR A 13 -11.14 19.63 21.35
C THR A 13 -9.98 18.67 21.03
N ALA A 14 -9.32 18.87 19.90
CA ALA A 14 -8.15 18.06 19.52
C ALA A 14 -7.04 18.07 20.59
N ILE A 15 -6.76 19.24 21.17
CA ILE A 15 -5.76 19.39 22.23
C ILE A 15 -6.17 18.69 23.53
N GLU A 16 -7.46 18.67 23.88
CA GLU A 16 -7.94 17.91 25.05
C GLU A 16 -7.83 16.40 24.81
N ALA A 17 -8.20 15.94 23.62
CA ALA A 17 -8.15 14.53 23.26
C ALA A 17 -6.72 13.98 23.36
N VAL A 18 -5.74 14.66 22.75
CA VAL A 18 -4.35 14.15 22.70
C VAL A 18 -3.63 14.18 24.05
N LYS A 19 -4.12 14.93 25.05
CA LYS A 19 -3.59 14.87 26.43
C LYS A 19 -3.75 13.50 27.09
N HIS A 20 -4.57 12.62 26.52
CA HIS A 20 -4.73 11.26 26.98
C HIS A 20 -3.64 10.30 26.49
N ILE A 21 -2.77 10.75 25.58
CA ILE A 21 -1.51 10.09 25.22
C ILE A 21 -0.50 10.30 26.35
N LYS A 22 0.18 9.23 26.77
CA LYS A 22 1.13 9.24 27.88
C LYS A 22 2.55 8.91 27.41
N ASP A 23 3.52 9.28 28.22
CA ASP A 23 4.92 8.89 28.03
C ASP A 23 5.05 7.38 27.79
N GLY A 24 5.77 6.99 26.74
CA GLY A 24 6.01 5.59 26.39
C GLY A 24 4.83 4.85 25.76
N ASP A 25 3.70 5.52 25.47
CA ASP A 25 2.63 4.93 24.67
C ASP A 25 3.09 4.69 23.22
N THR A 26 2.58 3.62 22.62
CA THR A 26 2.64 3.42 21.18
C THR A 26 1.34 3.92 20.56
N VAL A 27 1.45 5.01 19.80
CA VAL A 27 0.36 5.64 19.06
C VAL A 27 0.34 5.08 17.63
N VAL A 28 -0.76 4.46 17.25
CA VAL A 28 -0.99 3.94 15.90
C VAL A 28 -1.87 4.92 15.14
N PHE A 29 -1.41 5.37 13.96
CA PHE A 29 -2.27 6.15 13.07
C PHE A 29 -3.06 5.23 12.16
N ALA A 30 -4.34 5.56 11.95
CA ALA A 30 -5.09 5.05 10.83
C ALA A 30 -4.32 5.26 9.53
N HIS A 31 -4.44 4.30 8.63
CA HIS A 31 -3.59 4.20 7.48
C HIS A 31 -3.91 5.24 6.41
N CYS A 32 -2.87 5.78 5.76
CA CYS A 32 -2.98 6.56 4.53
C CYS A 32 -3.93 7.75 4.66
N VAL A 33 -4.98 7.83 3.84
CA VAL A 33 -5.97 8.92 3.86
C VAL A 33 -6.81 8.93 5.15
N GLY A 34 -6.85 7.80 5.88
CA GLY A 34 -7.49 7.69 7.19
C GLY A 34 -6.72 8.37 8.32
N GLU A 35 -5.46 8.77 8.11
CA GLU A 35 -4.68 9.56 9.07
C GLU A 35 -5.45 10.85 9.44
N PRO A 36 -5.78 11.11 10.72
CA PRO A 36 -6.58 12.26 11.13
C PRO A 36 -5.72 13.53 11.32
N PRO A 37 -5.72 14.48 10.38
CA PRO A 37 -4.76 15.58 10.41
C PRO A 37 -4.92 16.47 11.65
N ALA A 38 -6.15 16.72 12.10
CA ALA A 38 -6.38 17.58 13.25
C ALA A 38 -5.85 16.98 14.56
N LEU A 39 -5.90 15.65 14.69
CA LEU A 39 -5.37 14.95 15.86
C LEU A 39 -3.84 14.84 15.80
N VAL A 40 -3.29 14.55 14.63
CA VAL A 40 -1.82 14.48 14.44
C VAL A 40 -1.18 15.85 14.69
N GLU A 41 -1.76 16.92 14.15
CA GLU A 41 -1.29 18.29 14.39
C GLU A 41 -1.38 18.69 15.87
N ALA A 42 -2.50 18.41 16.53
CA ALA A 42 -2.65 18.66 17.96
C ALA A 42 -1.66 17.86 18.81
N MET A 43 -1.36 16.61 18.42
CA MET A 43 -0.34 15.80 19.09
C MET A 43 1.04 16.45 18.93
N ILE A 44 1.41 16.90 17.73
CA ILE A 44 2.70 17.59 17.50
C ILE A 44 2.76 18.91 18.29
N GLU A 45 1.67 19.69 18.32
CA GLU A 45 1.62 20.93 19.11
C GLU A 45 1.81 20.67 20.61
N ASN A 46 1.27 19.55 21.11
CA ASN A 46 1.36 19.16 22.50
C ASN A 46 2.65 18.35 22.84
N ALA A 47 3.63 18.28 21.93
CA ALA A 47 4.82 17.43 22.06
C ALA A 47 5.55 17.56 23.40
N LYS A 48 5.62 18.76 23.97
CA LYS A 48 6.29 19.04 25.26
C LYS A 48 5.70 18.28 26.44
N GLN A 49 4.49 17.74 26.32
CA GLN A 49 3.85 16.92 27.35
C GLN A 49 4.25 15.45 27.26
N TYR A 50 5.02 15.06 26.26
CA TYR A 50 5.36 13.67 25.98
C TYR A 50 6.85 13.39 26.09
N LYS A 51 7.15 12.16 26.44
CA LYS A 51 8.49 11.59 26.37
C LYS A 51 8.42 10.18 25.79
N ASN A 52 9.26 9.93 24.80
CA ASN A 52 9.43 8.60 24.18
C ASN A 52 8.11 7.95 23.70
N VAL A 53 7.19 8.74 23.13
CA VAL A 53 5.99 8.20 22.48
C VAL A 53 6.39 7.57 21.15
N GLU A 54 6.08 6.29 20.97
CA GLU A 54 6.34 5.60 19.70
C GLU A 54 5.20 5.86 18.73
N ILE A 55 5.52 6.20 17.48
CA ILE A 55 4.53 6.43 16.43
C ILE A 55 4.64 5.32 15.38
N LYS A 56 3.56 4.54 15.22
CA LYS A 56 3.46 3.48 14.21
C LYS A 56 2.40 3.81 13.17
N HIS A 57 2.76 3.68 11.90
CA HIS A 57 1.86 3.80 10.77
C HIS A 57 2.42 3.05 9.57
N MET A 58 1.63 2.91 8.50
CA MET A 58 2.13 2.52 7.17
C MET A 58 2.27 3.76 6.27
N VAL A 59 1.60 3.82 5.12
CA VAL A 59 1.67 5.03 4.29
C VAL A 59 1.08 6.20 5.09
N SER A 60 1.81 7.31 5.17
CA SER A 60 1.40 8.57 5.82
C SER A 60 1.53 9.70 4.81
N LEU A 61 0.47 10.50 4.71
CA LEU A 61 0.36 11.62 3.76
C LEU A 61 0.45 12.98 4.47
N GLY A 62 0.43 12.98 5.79
CA GLY A 62 0.56 14.20 6.58
C GLY A 62 1.97 14.78 6.59
N SER A 63 2.14 15.80 7.43
CA SER A 63 3.37 16.60 7.48
C SER A 63 4.61 15.82 7.92
N GLY A 64 4.44 14.74 8.70
CA GLY A 64 5.56 14.07 9.38
C GLY A 64 6.22 14.94 10.44
N GLY A 65 5.56 16.01 10.93
CA GLY A 65 6.16 16.99 11.83
C GLY A 65 6.68 16.43 13.16
N TYR A 66 6.18 15.26 13.59
CA TYR A 66 6.69 14.51 14.74
C TYR A 66 8.11 13.94 14.54
N THR A 67 8.67 14.02 13.34
CA THR A 67 10.08 13.69 13.05
C THR A 67 10.93 14.93 12.77
N GLY A 68 10.42 16.13 13.09
CA GLY A 68 11.14 17.38 12.92
C GLY A 68 12.24 17.57 13.97
N GLU A 69 13.13 18.53 13.71
CA GLU A 69 14.18 18.92 14.66
C GLU A 69 13.59 19.33 16.02
N GLY A 70 14.14 18.80 17.10
CA GLY A 70 13.68 19.05 18.48
C GLY A 70 12.55 18.14 18.94
N MET A 71 12.06 17.24 18.09
CA MET A 71 11.02 16.26 18.45
C MET A 71 11.57 14.95 19.01
N GLU A 72 12.88 14.73 18.97
CA GLU A 72 13.55 13.44 19.21
C GLU A 72 13.37 12.93 20.65
N THR A 73 13.18 13.84 21.61
CA THR A 73 12.91 13.46 23.01
C THR A 73 11.43 13.11 23.27
N HIS A 74 10.55 13.56 22.38
CA HIS A 74 9.10 13.43 22.50
C HIS A 74 8.60 12.20 21.75
N PHE A 75 9.07 12.01 20.52
CA PHE A 75 8.58 10.98 19.62
C PHE A 75 9.70 10.11 19.07
N ARG A 76 9.37 8.83 18.82
CA ARG A 76 10.17 7.93 18.00
C ARG A 76 9.28 7.27 16.95
N VAL A 77 9.53 7.59 15.68
CA VAL A 77 8.77 6.98 14.57
C VAL A 77 9.26 5.56 14.31
N ASN A 78 8.35 4.62 14.13
CA ASN A 78 8.63 3.22 13.81
C ASN A 78 7.57 2.66 12.85
N PRO A 79 7.58 3.08 11.56
CA PRO A 79 6.56 2.68 10.63
C PRO A 79 6.78 1.25 10.14
N MET A 80 5.70 0.63 9.66
CA MET A 80 5.73 -0.66 8.96
C MET A 80 5.83 -0.48 7.43
N PHE A 81 5.68 0.75 6.97
CA PHE A 81 5.92 1.15 5.59
C PHE A 81 6.41 2.60 5.57
N VAL A 82 7.64 2.84 5.11
CA VAL A 82 8.24 4.17 5.15
C VAL A 82 7.64 5.08 4.07
N SER A 83 7.19 6.27 4.48
CA SER A 83 6.72 7.33 3.58
C SER A 83 7.76 8.42 3.40
N GLY A 84 7.65 9.20 2.31
CA GLY A 84 8.66 10.22 1.98
C GLY A 84 8.83 11.31 3.04
N ASN A 85 7.76 11.62 3.78
CA ASN A 85 7.72 12.61 4.86
C ASN A 85 8.57 12.21 6.09
N VAL A 86 8.64 10.92 6.43
CA VAL A 86 9.36 10.42 7.61
C VAL A 86 10.69 9.71 7.28
N ARG A 87 10.96 9.45 5.99
CA ARG A 87 12.11 8.64 5.55
C ARG A 87 13.45 9.11 6.11
N LYS A 88 13.68 10.44 6.16
CA LYS A 88 14.94 11.00 6.66
C LYS A 88 15.22 10.63 8.12
N ALA A 89 14.18 10.52 8.96
CA ALA A 89 14.35 10.11 10.34
C ALA A 89 14.89 8.68 10.46
N ILE A 90 14.44 7.79 9.56
CA ILE A 90 14.95 6.41 9.51
C ILE A 90 16.40 6.39 9.01
N GLU A 91 16.69 7.17 7.97
CA GLU A 91 18.03 7.29 7.38
C GLU A 91 19.07 7.82 8.38
N ASN A 92 18.66 8.72 9.28
CA ASN A 92 19.53 9.34 10.28
C ASN A 92 19.65 8.54 11.60
N GLY A 93 18.83 7.50 11.79
CA GLY A 93 18.77 6.72 13.05
C GLY A 93 17.84 7.29 14.13
N ASP A 94 17.14 8.38 13.82
CA ASP A 94 16.17 9.05 14.71
C ASP A 94 14.83 8.30 14.80
N GLY A 95 14.59 7.37 13.87
CA GLY A 95 13.47 6.43 13.89
C GLY A 95 13.90 4.98 13.64
N ASP A 96 12.94 4.08 13.76
CA ASP A 96 13.07 2.64 13.53
C ASP A 96 12.22 2.22 12.32
N PHE A 97 12.34 0.97 11.89
CA PHE A 97 11.46 0.36 10.88
C PHE A 97 11.09 -1.06 11.32
N THR A 98 9.79 -1.38 11.29
CA THR A 98 9.29 -2.71 11.64
C THR A 98 8.85 -3.45 10.37
N PRO A 99 9.60 -4.45 9.89
CA PRO A 99 9.16 -5.25 8.74
C PRO A 99 7.96 -6.12 9.12
N ALA A 100 6.85 -5.97 8.39
CA ALA A 100 5.66 -6.78 8.55
C ALA A 100 4.90 -6.89 7.22
N PHE A 101 4.41 -8.09 6.88
CA PHE A 101 3.44 -8.23 5.80
C PHE A 101 2.15 -7.51 6.16
N PHE A 102 1.55 -6.83 5.19
CA PHE A 102 0.38 -5.99 5.47
C PHE A 102 -0.80 -6.83 6.01
N HIS A 103 -1.08 -8.00 5.42
CA HIS A 103 -2.14 -8.89 5.91
C HIS A 103 -1.89 -9.41 7.35
N GLU A 104 -0.65 -9.40 7.86
CA GLU A 104 -0.34 -9.85 9.23
C GLU A 104 -0.49 -8.75 10.28
N VAL A 105 -0.50 -7.47 9.88
CA VAL A 105 -0.55 -6.34 10.83
C VAL A 105 -1.74 -6.45 11.80
N PRO A 106 -2.99 -6.74 11.37
CA PRO A 106 -4.10 -6.95 12.29
C PRO A 106 -3.83 -8.07 13.32
N LYS A 107 -3.27 -9.20 12.87
CA LYS A 107 -2.92 -10.31 13.76
C LYS A 107 -1.85 -9.90 14.78
N LEU A 108 -0.83 -9.16 14.35
CA LEU A 108 0.23 -8.69 15.25
C LEU A 108 -0.31 -7.75 16.33
N ILE A 109 -1.31 -6.92 15.99
CA ILE A 109 -2.04 -6.07 16.95
C ILE A 109 -2.83 -6.94 17.93
N ARG A 110 -3.66 -7.88 17.45
CA ARG A 110 -4.45 -8.79 18.30
C ARG A 110 -3.59 -9.59 19.28
N GLU A 111 -2.46 -10.10 18.81
CA GLU A 111 -1.50 -10.87 19.59
C GLU A 111 -0.60 -10.00 20.47
N LYS A 112 -0.76 -8.67 20.43
CA LYS A 112 0.03 -7.68 21.17
C LYS A 112 1.54 -7.76 20.87
N ARG A 113 1.90 -8.33 19.71
CA ARG A 113 3.28 -8.33 19.18
C ARG A 113 3.62 -6.98 18.57
N LEU A 114 2.61 -6.28 18.08
CA LEU A 114 2.63 -4.86 17.77
C LEU A 114 1.79 -4.14 18.84
N LYS A 115 2.45 -3.32 19.65
CA LYS A 115 1.80 -2.55 20.72
C LYS A 115 0.92 -1.44 20.11
N CYS A 116 -0.32 -1.37 20.55
CA CYS A 116 -1.28 -0.32 20.15
C CYS A 116 -1.94 0.19 21.43
N ASP A 117 -1.34 1.20 22.07
CA ASP A 117 -1.92 1.78 23.28
C ASP A 117 -3.00 2.80 22.90
N VAL A 118 -2.69 3.66 21.93
CA VAL A 118 -3.59 4.69 21.43
C VAL A 118 -3.75 4.53 19.92
N VAL A 119 -4.96 4.66 19.40
CA VAL A 119 -5.20 4.83 17.96
C VAL A 119 -5.74 6.22 17.67
N LEU A 120 -5.17 6.87 16.66
CA LEU A 120 -5.71 8.11 16.07
C LEU A 120 -6.30 7.75 14.71
N ALA A 121 -7.61 7.91 14.53
CA ALA A 121 -8.29 7.60 13.28
C ALA A 121 -9.25 8.69 12.81
N GLN A 122 -9.57 8.69 11.52
CA GLN A 122 -10.67 9.49 10.96
C GLN A 122 -11.89 8.60 10.72
N VAL A 123 -13.08 9.14 10.97
CA VAL A 123 -14.36 8.47 10.74
C VAL A 123 -15.39 9.44 10.17
N THR A 124 -16.44 8.91 9.53
CA THR A 124 -17.60 9.71 9.16
C THR A 124 -18.41 10.13 10.39
N PRO A 125 -19.31 11.12 10.29
CA PRO A 125 -20.37 11.31 11.28
C PRO A 125 -21.17 10.02 11.48
N PRO A 126 -21.66 9.74 12.71
CA PRO A 126 -22.49 8.58 12.97
C PRO A 126 -23.81 8.64 12.19
N ASP A 127 -24.33 7.49 11.77
CA ASP A 127 -25.67 7.36 11.17
C ASP A 127 -26.76 7.34 12.26
N GLU A 128 -28.02 7.09 11.85
CA GLU A 128 -29.16 7.04 12.76
C GLU A 128 -29.03 5.99 13.89
N HIS A 129 -28.15 5.01 13.70
CA HIS A 129 -27.88 3.91 14.62
C HIS A 129 -26.58 4.08 15.41
N GLY A 130 -25.85 5.18 15.24
CA GLY A 130 -24.61 5.46 15.96
C GLY A 130 -23.37 4.82 15.33
N TYR A 131 -23.46 4.33 14.08
CA TYR A 131 -22.32 3.74 13.38
C TYR A 131 -21.64 4.76 12.48
N CYS A 132 -20.31 4.76 12.54
CA CYS A 132 -19.43 5.51 11.66
C CYS A 132 -18.75 4.55 10.67
N SER A 133 -18.47 5.04 9.46
CA SER A 133 -17.61 4.36 8.50
C SER A 133 -16.15 4.81 8.70
N LEU A 134 -15.22 3.87 8.48
CA LEU A 134 -13.78 4.15 8.37
C LEU A 134 -13.38 4.66 6.97
N GLY A 135 -14.37 4.87 6.11
CA GLY A 135 -14.24 5.52 4.82
C GLY A 135 -13.15 4.92 3.95
N THR A 136 -12.05 5.64 3.83
CA THR A 136 -10.97 5.27 2.92
C THR A 136 -10.05 4.17 3.44
N SER A 137 -10.05 3.85 4.74
CA SER A 137 -9.00 2.99 5.33
C SER A 137 -9.57 2.06 6.39
N VAL A 138 -9.89 0.83 6.00
CA VAL A 138 -10.36 -0.21 6.94
C VAL A 138 -9.19 -1.08 7.40
N ASP A 139 -8.34 -1.51 6.46
CA ASP A 139 -7.05 -2.18 6.63
C ASP A 139 -6.72 -2.76 8.03
N TYR A 140 -5.64 -2.29 8.67
CA TYR A 140 -5.35 -2.58 10.07
C TYR A 140 -6.07 -1.61 11.01
N THR A 141 -6.57 -0.49 10.47
CA THR A 141 -7.24 0.58 11.22
C THR A 141 -8.43 0.03 12.01
N TYR A 142 -9.21 -0.86 11.40
CA TYR A 142 -10.33 -1.54 12.06
C TYR A 142 -9.87 -2.31 13.30
N GLU A 143 -8.84 -3.14 13.17
CA GLU A 143 -8.32 -3.94 14.28
C GLU A 143 -7.65 -3.07 15.35
N ALA A 144 -6.96 -1.99 14.96
CA ALA A 144 -6.39 -1.03 15.88
C ALA A 144 -7.48 -0.40 16.76
N ILE A 145 -8.64 -0.03 16.20
CA ILE A 145 -9.78 0.47 16.97
C ILE A 145 -10.35 -0.58 17.93
N LYS A 146 -10.44 -1.85 17.51
CA LYS A 146 -10.96 -2.93 18.37
C LYS A 146 -10.03 -3.28 19.53
N THR A 147 -8.72 -3.06 19.38
CA THR A 147 -7.69 -3.54 20.32
C THR A 147 -7.05 -2.43 21.17
N ALA A 148 -7.01 -1.18 20.69
CA ALA A 148 -6.36 -0.08 21.41
C ALA A 148 -6.96 0.14 22.80
N LYS A 149 -6.15 0.61 23.74
CA LYS A 149 -6.62 0.99 25.09
C LYS A 149 -7.36 2.32 25.07
N THR A 150 -6.96 3.21 24.17
CA THR A 150 -7.55 4.52 23.96
C THR A 150 -7.80 4.75 22.48
N VAL A 151 -9.05 5.02 22.11
CA VAL A 151 -9.46 5.31 20.74
C VAL A 151 -9.86 6.77 20.61
N ILE A 152 -9.06 7.54 19.87
CA ILE A 152 -9.31 8.96 19.60
C ILE A 152 -9.66 9.13 18.13
N VAL A 153 -10.86 9.64 17.84
CA VAL A 153 -11.34 9.79 16.47
C VAL A 153 -11.59 11.24 16.08
N GLN A 154 -11.19 11.57 14.86
CA GLN A 154 -11.62 12.77 14.15
C GLN A 154 -12.87 12.43 13.34
N VAL A 155 -14.01 13.02 13.69
CA VAL A 155 -15.22 12.96 12.89
C VAL A 155 -15.13 14.04 11.80
N ASN A 156 -15.07 13.60 10.54
CA ASN A 156 -14.97 14.46 9.37
C ASN A 156 -16.14 14.20 8.42
N ASP A 157 -16.98 15.21 8.20
CA ASP A 157 -18.15 15.14 7.32
C ASP A 157 -17.80 15.10 5.81
N GLN A 158 -16.54 15.37 5.46
CA GLN A 158 -16.01 15.20 4.10
C GLN A 158 -15.46 13.79 3.84
N PHE A 159 -15.40 12.93 4.86
CA PHE A 159 -14.93 11.55 4.74
C PHE A 159 -16.02 10.68 4.10
N PRO A 160 -15.72 9.87 3.06
CA PRO A 160 -16.75 9.09 2.38
C PRO A 160 -17.25 7.97 3.27
N ARG A 161 -18.57 7.72 3.26
CA ARG A 161 -19.17 6.55 3.90
C ARG A 161 -19.10 5.37 2.94
N THR A 162 -18.09 4.52 3.10
CA THR A 162 -17.93 3.30 2.29
C THR A 162 -18.64 2.11 2.93
N TYR A 163 -19.00 1.12 2.10
CA TYR A 163 -19.51 -0.17 2.58
C TYR A 163 -18.37 -1.07 3.06
N GLY A 164 -18.65 -1.95 4.00
CA GLY A 164 -17.68 -2.85 4.62
C GLY A 164 -17.83 -2.85 6.13
N GLU A 165 -16.71 -2.95 6.84
CA GLU A 165 -16.69 -2.91 8.30
C GLU A 165 -16.97 -1.50 8.84
N VAL A 166 -17.78 -1.42 9.90
CA VAL A 166 -18.18 -0.18 10.56
C VAL A 166 -17.85 -0.22 12.04
N VAL A 167 -17.75 0.95 12.66
CA VAL A 167 -17.43 1.13 14.09
C VAL A 167 -18.51 1.96 14.76
N HIS A 168 -18.89 1.61 15.98
CA HIS A 168 -19.95 2.31 16.72
C HIS A 168 -19.34 3.34 17.69
N VAL A 169 -20.05 4.44 17.98
CA VAL A 169 -19.59 5.49 18.91
C VAL A 169 -19.28 5.00 20.33
N SER A 170 -19.74 3.80 20.69
CA SER A 170 -19.37 3.16 21.96
C SER A 170 -17.92 2.71 22.02
N GLU A 171 -17.28 2.53 20.87
CA GLU A 171 -15.91 2.03 20.74
C GLU A 171 -14.87 3.15 20.80
N PHE A 172 -15.30 4.41 20.86
CA PHE A 172 -14.40 5.57 20.95
C PHE A 172 -14.25 6.03 22.39
N ASP A 173 -13.11 6.57 22.78
CA ASP A 173 -12.94 7.22 24.08
C ASP A 173 -13.10 8.73 23.96
N TYR A 174 -12.55 9.31 22.88
CA TYR A 174 -12.56 10.76 22.62
C TYR A 174 -12.92 11.06 21.18
N ILE A 175 -13.80 12.05 20.99
CA ILE A 175 -14.36 12.43 19.70
C ILE A 175 -14.04 13.91 19.44
N VAL A 176 -13.48 14.19 18.27
CA VAL A 176 -13.18 15.55 17.80
C VAL A 176 -13.87 15.77 16.46
N GLU A 177 -14.78 16.74 16.40
CA GLU A 177 -15.43 17.12 15.14
C GLU A 177 -14.57 18.13 14.38
N LYS A 178 -14.15 17.75 13.16
CA LYS A 178 -13.41 18.64 12.27
C LYS A 178 -13.66 18.28 10.81
N SER A 179 -14.49 19.09 10.16
CA SER A 179 -14.65 19.13 8.70
C SER A 179 -13.38 19.68 8.05
N GLN A 180 -12.74 18.88 7.19
CA GLN A 180 -11.63 19.34 6.36
C GLN A 180 -11.40 18.43 5.14
N PRO A 181 -10.78 18.95 4.06
CA PRO A 181 -10.46 18.14 2.89
C PRO A 181 -9.56 16.95 3.23
N LEU A 182 -9.74 15.87 2.48
CA LEU A 182 -8.90 14.67 2.58
C LEU A 182 -7.58 14.88 1.86
N TYR A 183 -6.56 14.12 2.25
CA TYR A 183 -5.35 14.04 1.46
C TYR A 183 -5.65 13.50 0.06
N GLU A 184 -5.09 14.14 -0.97
CA GLU A 184 -5.25 13.73 -2.36
C GLU A 184 -3.91 13.31 -2.97
N LEU A 185 -3.95 12.25 -3.77
CA LEU A 185 -2.85 11.88 -4.65
C LEU A 185 -3.22 12.25 -6.09
N GLN A 186 -2.42 13.14 -6.69
CA GLN A 186 -2.60 13.47 -8.10
C GLN A 186 -2.07 12.34 -9.00
N PRO A 187 -2.75 12.03 -10.12
CA PRO A 187 -2.29 11.04 -11.07
C PRO A 187 -0.85 11.30 -11.53
N ALA A 188 -0.08 10.23 -11.71
CA ALA A 188 1.29 10.37 -12.17
C ALA A 188 1.33 10.79 -13.65
N LYS A 189 2.38 11.52 -14.03
CA LYS A 189 2.66 11.73 -15.46
C LYS A 189 3.14 10.42 -16.06
N ILE A 190 2.46 9.97 -17.11
CA ILE A 190 2.80 8.78 -17.88
C ILE A 190 3.73 9.21 -19.02
N GLY A 191 4.92 8.61 -19.11
CA GLY A 191 5.87 8.78 -20.21
C GLY A 191 5.95 7.54 -21.09
N GLU A 192 6.78 7.59 -22.15
CA GLU A 192 6.94 6.49 -23.12
C GLU A 192 7.38 5.17 -22.47
N VAL A 193 8.21 5.26 -21.42
CA VAL A 193 8.67 4.09 -20.65
C VAL A 193 7.49 3.43 -19.92
N GLU A 194 6.70 4.21 -19.19
CA GLU A 194 5.51 3.70 -18.51
C GLU A 194 4.47 3.17 -19.50
N GLU A 195 4.27 3.81 -20.65
CA GLU A 195 3.36 3.33 -21.69
C GLU A 195 3.78 1.97 -22.24
N ALA A 196 5.07 1.79 -22.56
CA ALA A 196 5.61 0.53 -23.04
C ALA A 196 5.44 -0.60 -22.01
N ILE A 197 5.74 -0.31 -20.74
CA ILE A 197 5.50 -1.23 -19.62
C ILE A 197 4.01 -1.57 -19.51
N GLY A 198 3.15 -0.55 -19.52
CA GLY A 198 1.69 -0.67 -19.43
C GLY A 198 1.13 -1.58 -20.51
N LYS A 199 1.57 -1.40 -21.76
CA LYS A 199 1.21 -2.24 -22.90
C LYS A 199 1.66 -3.69 -22.73
N ASN A 200 2.90 -3.91 -22.28
CA ASN A 200 3.43 -5.26 -22.03
C ASN A 200 2.62 -5.97 -20.93
N CYS A 201 2.35 -5.29 -19.82
CA CYS A 201 1.49 -5.81 -18.75
C CYS A 201 0.07 -6.12 -19.24
N ALA A 202 -0.57 -5.23 -19.99
CA ALA A 202 -1.93 -5.42 -20.51
C ALA A 202 -2.05 -6.63 -21.47
N SER A 203 -0.96 -6.99 -22.16
CA SER A 203 -0.92 -8.18 -23.01
C SER A 203 -1.05 -9.51 -22.24
N LEU A 204 -0.73 -9.50 -20.94
CA LEU A 204 -0.88 -10.66 -20.04
C LEU A 204 -2.27 -10.72 -19.39
N ILE A 205 -3.06 -9.65 -19.49
CA ILE A 205 -4.39 -9.55 -18.90
C ILE A 205 -5.43 -10.05 -19.91
N GLU A 206 -6.27 -10.98 -19.46
CA GLU A 206 -7.35 -11.56 -20.25
C GLU A 206 -8.70 -10.96 -19.85
N ASP A 207 -9.69 -11.12 -20.72
CA ASP A 207 -11.08 -10.84 -20.35
C ASP A 207 -11.48 -11.70 -19.14
N GLY A 208 -12.26 -11.09 -18.24
CA GLY A 208 -12.68 -11.71 -16.98
C GLY A 208 -11.64 -11.71 -15.85
N SER A 209 -10.41 -11.25 -16.07
CA SER A 209 -9.38 -11.19 -15.02
C SER A 209 -9.82 -10.34 -13.82
N THR A 210 -9.46 -10.79 -12.61
CA THR A 210 -9.58 -9.99 -11.38
C THR A 210 -8.25 -9.31 -11.11
N LEU A 211 -8.25 -7.98 -10.95
CA LEU A 211 -7.01 -7.20 -10.88
C LEU A 211 -6.70 -6.74 -9.45
N GLN A 212 -5.41 -6.78 -9.12
CA GLN A 212 -4.76 -5.97 -8.10
C GLN A 212 -3.71 -5.08 -8.74
N LEU A 213 -3.79 -3.79 -8.44
CA LEU A 213 -2.91 -2.76 -8.98
C LEU A 213 -2.56 -1.77 -7.86
N GLY A 214 -1.32 -1.30 -7.82
CA GLY A 214 -0.90 -0.22 -6.93
C GLY A 214 -1.19 1.17 -7.50
N ILE A 215 -0.45 2.17 -7.03
CA ILE A 215 -0.45 3.55 -7.54
C ILE A 215 0.83 3.90 -8.30
N GLY A 216 0.74 4.93 -9.13
CA GLY A 216 1.87 5.55 -9.82
C GLY A 216 1.81 5.34 -11.34
N GLY A 217 2.84 5.84 -12.03
CA GLY A 217 2.83 5.90 -13.50
C GLY A 217 2.65 4.55 -14.18
N ILE A 218 3.18 3.45 -13.61
CA ILE A 218 3.05 2.11 -14.19
C ILE A 218 1.62 1.56 -14.06
N PRO A 219 1.02 1.45 -12.85
CA PRO A 219 -0.39 1.06 -12.74
C PRO A 219 -1.33 1.92 -13.58
N ASP A 220 -1.15 3.25 -13.56
CA ASP A 220 -1.97 4.17 -14.35
C ASP A 220 -1.81 3.91 -15.86
N ALA A 221 -0.59 3.63 -16.32
CA ALA A 221 -0.33 3.27 -17.71
C ALA A 221 -0.96 1.93 -18.11
N VAL A 222 -0.94 0.91 -17.23
CA VAL A 222 -1.63 -0.36 -17.49
C VAL A 222 -3.10 -0.12 -17.78
N MET A 223 -3.78 0.72 -16.97
CA MET A 223 -5.20 1.01 -17.13
C MET A 223 -5.54 1.59 -18.51
N LEU A 224 -4.64 2.38 -19.12
CA LEU A 224 -4.86 2.94 -20.47
C LEU A 224 -4.99 1.86 -21.55
N PHE A 225 -4.30 0.73 -21.37
CA PHE A 225 -4.26 -0.38 -22.32
C PHE A 225 -5.25 -1.51 -21.99
N LEU A 226 -6.19 -1.29 -21.06
CA LEU A 226 -7.24 -2.25 -20.73
C LEU A 226 -8.61 -1.86 -21.30
N THR A 227 -8.71 -0.77 -22.07
CA THR A 227 -10.00 -0.23 -22.53
C THR A 227 -10.76 -1.14 -23.50
N ASP A 228 -10.09 -2.09 -24.14
CA ASP A 228 -10.66 -3.09 -25.04
C ASP A 228 -11.02 -4.42 -24.34
N LYS A 229 -10.58 -4.59 -23.08
CA LYS A 229 -10.91 -5.76 -22.26
C LYS A 229 -12.36 -5.74 -21.79
N LYS A 230 -12.85 -6.90 -21.37
CA LYS A 230 -14.22 -7.08 -20.92
C LYS A 230 -14.31 -7.79 -19.58
N ASP A 231 -15.33 -7.42 -18.83
CA ASP A 231 -15.77 -8.11 -17.60
C ASP A 231 -14.68 -8.25 -16.53
N LEU A 232 -13.78 -7.27 -16.43
CA LEU A 232 -12.72 -7.27 -15.43
C LEU A 232 -13.29 -7.10 -14.01
N GLY A 233 -12.62 -7.69 -13.03
CA GLY A 233 -12.93 -7.55 -11.60
C GLY A 233 -11.84 -6.81 -10.83
N ILE A 234 -12.19 -6.37 -9.61
CA ILE A 234 -11.24 -5.75 -8.67
C ILE A 234 -11.28 -6.49 -7.33
N HIS A 235 -10.13 -7.02 -6.94
CA HIS A 235 -9.80 -7.49 -5.59
C HIS A 235 -8.37 -7.02 -5.32
N SER A 236 -8.22 -5.81 -4.82
CA SER A 236 -6.94 -5.09 -4.81
C SER A 236 -6.63 -4.58 -3.42
N GLU A 237 -5.37 -4.37 -3.08
CA GLU A 237 -5.03 -3.66 -1.84
C GLU A 237 -5.69 -2.27 -1.81
N MET A 238 -5.62 -1.57 -2.95
CA MET A 238 -6.23 -0.27 -3.17
C MET A 238 -6.69 -0.04 -4.60
N ILE A 239 -7.43 1.04 -4.83
CA ILE A 239 -7.76 1.57 -6.16
C ILE A 239 -7.45 3.07 -6.23
N SER A 240 -7.17 3.55 -7.45
CA SER A 240 -6.95 4.95 -7.79
C SER A 240 -8.01 5.44 -8.80
N ASP A 241 -7.92 6.71 -9.20
CA ASP A 241 -8.75 7.32 -10.24
C ASP A 241 -8.77 6.55 -11.58
N GLY A 242 -7.69 5.84 -11.92
CA GLY A 242 -7.62 5.03 -13.15
C GLY A 242 -8.68 3.92 -13.20
N THR A 243 -9.02 3.33 -12.05
CA THR A 243 -10.04 2.29 -11.93
C THR A 243 -11.43 2.84 -12.28
N LEU A 244 -11.74 4.07 -11.88
CA LEU A 244 -13.03 4.70 -12.17
C LEU A 244 -13.26 4.85 -13.66
N ALA A 245 -12.23 5.28 -14.41
CA ALA A 245 -12.35 5.49 -15.85
C ALA A 245 -12.69 4.19 -16.61
N LEU A 246 -12.18 3.04 -16.17
CA LEU A 246 -12.51 1.74 -16.76
C LEU A 246 -13.88 1.23 -16.31
N TYR A 247 -14.27 1.50 -15.06
CA TYR A 247 -15.61 1.19 -14.57
C TYR A 247 -16.70 1.97 -15.31
N GLU A 248 -16.53 3.28 -15.50
CA GLU A 248 -17.45 4.14 -16.24
C GLU A 248 -17.64 3.68 -17.70
N LYS A 249 -16.63 3.02 -18.28
CA LYS A 249 -16.69 2.40 -19.62
C LYS A 249 -17.29 0.99 -19.64
N GLY A 250 -17.64 0.42 -18.49
CA GLY A 250 -18.16 -0.94 -18.36
C GLY A 250 -17.11 -2.04 -18.53
N VAL A 251 -15.83 -1.69 -18.61
CA VAL A 251 -14.70 -2.64 -18.69
C VAL A 251 -14.55 -3.40 -17.37
N ILE A 252 -14.65 -2.67 -16.25
CA ILE A 252 -14.68 -3.25 -14.91
C ILE A 252 -16.13 -3.39 -14.48
N ASN A 253 -16.54 -4.61 -14.17
CA ASN A 253 -17.87 -4.90 -13.62
C ASN A 253 -17.88 -6.03 -12.59
N GLY A 254 -16.79 -6.78 -12.40
CA GLY A 254 -16.68 -7.80 -11.37
C GLY A 254 -17.56 -9.04 -11.54
N LYS A 255 -18.16 -9.24 -12.72
CA LYS A 255 -19.11 -10.32 -13.01
C LYS A 255 -18.54 -11.73 -12.75
N TYR A 256 -17.27 -11.95 -13.10
CA TYR A 256 -16.62 -13.27 -12.98
C TYR A 256 -15.85 -13.48 -11.67
N LYS A 257 -15.83 -12.51 -10.75
CA LYS A 257 -15.21 -12.73 -9.44
C LYS A 257 -15.85 -13.92 -8.74
N ASN A 258 -15.06 -14.70 -8.01
CA ASN A 258 -15.60 -15.85 -7.25
C ASN A 258 -16.25 -15.40 -5.93
N PHE A 259 -15.74 -14.33 -5.32
CA PHE A 259 -16.26 -13.69 -4.11
C PHE A 259 -16.46 -12.21 -4.38
N ASP A 260 -17.35 -11.58 -3.62
CA ASP A 260 -17.65 -10.14 -3.77
C ASP A 260 -17.95 -9.79 -5.23
N LYS A 261 -18.83 -10.59 -5.84
CA LYS A 261 -19.28 -10.42 -7.22
C LYS A 261 -19.82 -9.01 -7.41
N GLU A 262 -19.49 -8.43 -8.55
CA GLU A 262 -19.95 -7.10 -8.97
C GLU A 262 -19.51 -5.95 -8.05
N LYS A 263 -18.57 -6.22 -7.14
CA LYS A 263 -17.96 -5.24 -6.26
C LYS A 263 -16.47 -5.05 -6.57
N MET A 264 -15.99 -3.84 -6.34
CA MET A 264 -14.59 -3.52 -6.15
C MET A 264 -14.25 -3.74 -4.67
N THR A 265 -13.57 -4.84 -4.37
CA THR A 265 -13.11 -5.14 -3.00
C THR A 265 -11.73 -4.57 -2.82
N VAL A 266 -11.56 -3.69 -1.84
CA VAL A 266 -10.28 -3.07 -1.49
C VAL A 266 -10.07 -3.01 0.01
N THR A 267 -8.85 -2.70 0.47
CA THR A 267 -8.59 -2.48 1.90
C THR A 267 -8.35 -1.02 2.26
N PHE A 268 -7.89 -0.21 1.30
CA PHE A 268 -7.91 1.24 1.39
C PHE A 268 -8.09 1.96 0.04
N LEU A 269 -8.33 3.27 0.06
CA LEU A 269 -8.48 4.16 -1.08
C LEU A 269 -7.43 5.28 -1.04
N MET A 270 -6.84 5.62 -2.20
CA MET A 270 -5.92 6.76 -2.32
C MET A 270 -5.98 7.30 -3.75
N GLY A 271 -6.37 8.57 -3.90
CA GLY A 271 -6.57 9.20 -5.19
C GLY A 271 -6.98 10.65 -5.04
N THR A 272 -7.74 11.18 -6.00
CA THR A 272 -8.31 12.53 -5.90
C THR A 272 -9.67 12.51 -5.20
N LYS A 273 -10.23 13.70 -4.97
CA LYS A 273 -11.62 13.85 -4.50
C LYS A 273 -12.63 13.08 -5.37
N LYS A 274 -12.37 12.91 -6.68
CA LYS A 274 -13.27 12.14 -7.58
C LYS A 274 -13.45 10.70 -7.10
N LEU A 275 -12.37 10.05 -6.67
CA LEU A 275 -12.40 8.68 -6.14
C LEU A 275 -13.24 8.62 -4.85
N TYR A 276 -13.03 9.58 -3.94
CA TYR A 276 -13.71 9.60 -2.65
C TYR A 276 -15.22 9.85 -2.83
N ASP A 277 -15.59 10.78 -3.70
CA ASP A 277 -16.98 11.06 -4.05
C ASP A 277 -17.66 9.83 -4.70
N PHE A 278 -16.93 9.10 -5.57
CA PHE A 278 -17.43 7.87 -6.18
C PHE A 278 -17.67 6.74 -5.17
N ALA A 279 -16.81 6.62 -4.15
CA ALA A 279 -16.92 5.57 -3.13
C ALA A 279 -18.00 5.86 -2.08
N ASN A 280 -18.35 7.14 -1.88
CA ASN A 280 -19.31 7.57 -0.88
C ASN A 280 -20.72 7.01 -1.14
N ASN A 281 -21.22 6.18 -0.23
CA ASN A 281 -22.51 5.46 -0.30
C ASN A 281 -22.72 4.69 -1.61
N ASN A 282 -21.64 4.16 -2.20
CA ASN A 282 -21.71 3.39 -3.43
C ASN A 282 -21.53 1.88 -3.15
N PRO A 283 -22.56 1.03 -3.33
CA PRO A 283 -22.50 -0.39 -3.00
C PRO A 283 -21.53 -1.20 -3.88
N VAL A 284 -21.05 -0.61 -4.98
CA VAL A 284 -20.02 -1.19 -5.83
C VAL A 284 -18.66 -1.19 -5.14
N VAL A 285 -18.39 -0.26 -4.21
CA VAL A 285 -17.11 -0.18 -3.49
C VAL A 285 -17.27 -0.78 -2.09
N GLU A 286 -16.48 -1.80 -1.79
CA GLU A 286 -16.45 -2.44 -0.47
C GLU A 286 -15.03 -2.42 0.10
N VAL A 287 -14.84 -1.70 1.20
CA VAL A 287 -13.55 -1.54 1.87
C VAL A 287 -13.52 -2.50 3.07
N LYS A 288 -12.56 -3.43 3.10
CA LYS A 288 -12.48 -4.53 4.07
C LYS A 288 -11.13 -4.58 4.79
N PRO A 289 -11.05 -5.24 5.96
CA PRO A 289 -9.79 -5.43 6.67
C PRO A 289 -8.72 -6.10 5.81
N VAL A 290 -7.46 -5.75 6.05
CA VAL A 290 -6.34 -6.20 5.21
C VAL A 290 -6.04 -7.69 5.41
N ASP A 291 -6.36 -8.25 6.58
CA ASP A 291 -6.29 -9.69 6.86
C ASP A 291 -7.43 -10.50 6.20
N TYR A 292 -8.30 -9.84 5.43
CA TYR A 292 -9.18 -10.46 4.43
C TYR A 292 -8.67 -10.20 3.01
N VAL A 293 -8.51 -8.93 2.64
CA VAL A 293 -8.21 -8.53 1.24
C VAL A 293 -6.85 -9.06 0.80
N ASN A 294 -5.82 -8.89 1.63
CA ASN A 294 -4.47 -9.30 1.31
C ASN A 294 -4.19 -10.75 1.73
N HIS A 295 -5.11 -11.46 2.37
CA HIS A 295 -4.82 -12.81 2.84
C HIS A 295 -4.62 -13.76 1.63
N PRO A 296 -3.47 -14.46 1.48
CA PRO A 296 -3.21 -15.30 0.30
C PRO A 296 -4.29 -16.36 0.05
N ALA A 297 -4.85 -16.95 1.12
CA ALA A 297 -5.96 -17.91 1.02
C ALA A 297 -7.31 -17.34 0.54
N VAL A 298 -7.47 -16.02 0.53
CA VAL A 298 -8.62 -15.33 -0.10
C VAL A 298 -8.28 -15.03 -1.56
N ILE A 299 -7.10 -14.45 -1.80
CA ILE A 299 -6.61 -14.08 -3.13
C ILE A 299 -6.56 -15.29 -4.07
N MET A 300 -6.05 -16.44 -3.60
CA MET A 300 -5.94 -17.67 -4.39
C MET A 300 -7.26 -18.17 -4.96
N LYS A 301 -8.38 -17.75 -4.36
CA LYS A 301 -9.71 -18.18 -4.76
C LYS A 301 -10.35 -17.21 -5.75
N GLN A 302 -9.73 -16.08 -6.06
CA GLN A 302 -10.25 -15.15 -7.07
C GLN A 302 -10.06 -15.70 -8.48
N HIS A 303 -10.99 -15.35 -9.37
CA HIS A 303 -10.97 -15.81 -10.75
C HIS A 303 -9.92 -15.05 -11.56
N LYS A 304 -9.00 -15.79 -12.21
CA LYS A 304 -7.94 -15.25 -13.09
C LYS A 304 -7.24 -14.04 -12.47
N MET A 305 -6.75 -14.22 -11.25
CA MET A 305 -6.17 -13.12 -10.47
C MET A 305 -4.87 -12.62 -11.11
N VAL A 306 -4.80 -11.33 -11.43
CA VAL A 306 -3.59 -10.67 -11.94
C VAL A 306 -3.16 -9.59 -10.96
N SER A 307 -1.96 -9.73 -10.39
CA SER A 307 -1.37 -8.73 -9.50
C SER A 307 -0.23 -8.00 -10.19
N ILE A 308 -0.21 -6.68 -10.16
CA ILE A 308 0.90 -5.89 -10.71
C ILE A 308 1.51 -5.02 -9.61
N ASN A 309 2.80 -5.25 -9.37
CA ASN A 309 3.58 -4.58 -8.36
C ASN A 309 4.89 -4.04 -8.95
N SER A 310 5.49 -3.06 -8.28
CA SER A 310 6.76 -2.45 -8.73
C SER A 310 7.96 -2.95 -7.92
N ALA A 311 9.15 -2.81 -8.49
CA ALA A 311 10.41 -3.13 -7.82
C ALA A 311 11.47 -2.02 -7.99
N ILE A 312 12.47 -2.03 -7.12
CA ILE A 312 13.68 -1.19 -7.19
C ILE A 312 14.74 -1.90 -8.04
N GLN A 313 14.95 -3.20 -7.83
CA GLN A 313 15.89 -3.99 -8.63
C GLN A 313 15.48 -5.47 -8.68
N VAL A 314 15.91 -6.14 -9.75
CA VAL A 314 15.80 -7.59 -9.91
C VAL A 314 17.15 -8.15 -10.36
N ASP A 315 17.66 -9.16 -9.65
CA ASP A 315 18.91 -9.81 -10.04
C ASP A 315 18.73 -10.94 -11.07
N LEU A 316 19.82 -11.43 -11.65
CA LEU A 316 19.80 -12.52 -12.64
C LEU A 316 19.28 -13.87 -12.11
N MET A 317 19.04 -14.03 -10.80
CA MET A 317 18.34 -15.20 -10.25
C MET A 317 16.82 -14.99 -10.16
N GLY A 318 16.34 -13.76 -10.34
CA GLY A 318 14.97 -13.36 -10.09
C GLY A 318 14.69 -13.01 -8.62
N GLN A 319 15.70 -12.66 -7.82
CA GLN A 319 15.44 -12.03 -6.52
C GLN A 319 15.02 -10.59 -6.73
N VAL A 320 13.95 -10.17 -6.08
CA VAL A 320 13.37 -8.83 -6.21
C VAL A 320 13.59 -8.05 -4.94
N VAL A 321 14.07 -6.82 -5.08
CA VAL A 321 14.12 -5.82 -4.01
C VAL A 321 13.13 -4.72 -4.38
N ALA A 322 12.18 -4.43 -3.49
CA ALA A 322 11.15 -3.43 -3.74
C ALA A 322 11.08 -2.34 -2.65
N GLU A 323 11.76 -2.52 -1.51
CA GLU A 323 11.55 -1.65 -0.34
C GLU A 323 12.78 -0.86 0.14
N ALA A 324 14.00 -1.20 -0.32
CA ALA A 324 15.21 -0.49 0.07
C ALA A 324 16.24 -0.37 -1.06
N MET A 325 17.17 0.58 -0.93
CA MET A 325 18.34 0.73 -1.78
C MET A 325 19.59 0.47 -0.94
N GLY A 326 20.16 -0.73 -1.05
CA GLY A 326 21.13 -1.23 -0.07
C GLY A 326 20.55 -1.17 1.34
N LEU A 327 21.28 -0.58 2.28
CA LEU A 327 20.85 -0.39 3.68
C LEU A 327 19.80 0.72 3.89
N ARG A 328 19.49 1.50 2.85
CA ARG A 328 18.58 2.65 2.96
C ARG A 328 17.14 2.21 2.73
N GLN A 329 16.37 2.09 3.81
CA GLN A 329 14.93 1.80 3.74
C GLN A 329 14.19 2.92 2.99
N PHE A 330 13.45 2.55 1.94
CA PHE A 330 12.71 3.50 1.10
C PHE A 330 11.19 3.45 1.37
N SER A 331 10.66 2.24 1.57
CA SER A 331 9.23 1.95 1.78
C SER A 331 9.03 0.77 2.74
N GLY A 332 8.32 -0.28 2.32
CA GLY A 332 8.11 -1.54 3.05
C GLY A 332 7.54 -2.59 2.09
N VAL A 333 7.53 -3.86 2.51
CA VAL A 333 6.98 -4.97 1.71
C VAL A 333 5.52 -4.75 1.29
N GLY A 334 4.71 -4.12 2.14
CA GLY A 334 3.28 -3.92 1.90
C GLY A 334 2.57 -5.26 1.63
N GLY A 335 1.64 -5.27 0.68
CA GLY A 335 0.99 -6.50 0.19
C GLY A 335 1.63 -7.13 -1.04
N GLN A 336 2.82 -6.70 -1.48
CA GLN A 336 3.42 -7.24 -2.72
C GLN A 336 3.52 -8.78 -2.68
N VAL A 337 4.13 -9.30 -1.61
CA VAL A 337 4.33 -10.74 -1.44
C VAL A 337 3.02 -11.47 -1.16
N ASP A 338 2.08 -10.80 -0.50
CA ASP A 338 0.75 -11.32 -0.19
C ASP A 338 0.00 -11.70 -1.48
N PHE A 339 -0.04 -10.76 -2.43
CA PHE A 339 -0.65 -10.98 -3.73
C PHE A 339 0.13 -11.96 -4.60
N ILE A 340 1.46 -11.87 -4.64
CA ILE A 340 2.27 -12.82 -5.43
C ILE A 340 2.03 -14.26 -4.98
N ARG A 341 1.98 -14.51 -3.67
CA ARG A 341 1.72 -15.84 -3.12
C ARG A 341 0.28 -16.28 -3.36
N GLY A 342 -0.68 -15.40 -3.11
CA GLY A 342 -2.09 -15.69 -3.37
C GLY A 342 -2.33 -16.07 -4.83
N VAL A 343 -1.80 -15.30 -5.77
CA VAL A 343 -1.87 -15.55 -7.21
C VAL A 343 -1.20 -16.88 -7.57
N SER A 344 0.01 -17.15 -7.07
CA SER A 344 0.72 -18.41 -7.33
C SER A 344 0.02 -19.66 -6.76
N MET A 345 -0.87 -19.50 -5.77
CA MET A 345 -1.66 -20.60 -5.18
C MET A 345 -2.98 -20.83 -5.93
N GLY A 346 -3.45 -19.86 -6.70
CA GLY A 346 -4.69 -19.93 -7.47
C GLY A 346 -4.51 -20.54 -8.86
N GLU A 347 -5.62 -20.66 -9.57
CA GLU A 347 -5.66 -21.13 -10.96
C GLU A 347 -5.63 -19.95 -11.95
N ASP A 348 -4.91 -20.11 -13.05
CA ASP A 348 -4.77 -19.13 -14.16
C ASP A 348 -4.31 -17.72 -13.74
N GLY A 349 -3.76 -17.60 -12.53
CA GLY A 349 -3.25 -16.35 -11.98
C GLY A 349 -1.91 -15.93 -12.57
N LYS A 350 -1.65 -14.62 -12.65
CA LYS A 350 -0.37 -14.07 -13.14
C LYS A 350 0.14 -12.99 -12.21
N ALA A 351 1.34 -13.18 -11.65
CA ALA A 351 1.95 -12.20 -10.76
C ALA A 351 3.06 -11.43 -11.50
N ILE A 352 2.87 -10.12 -11.65
CA ILE A 352 3.71 -9.25 -12.47
C ILE A 352 4.50 -8.30 -11.57
N ILE A 353 5.83 -8.34 -11.69
CA ILE A 353 6.73 -7.28 -11.23
C ILE A 353 7.09 -6.38 -12.41
N ALA A 354 6.64 -5.14 -12.39
CA ALA A 354 6.86 -4.17 -13.45
C ALA A 354 7.80 -3.04 -13.01
N MET A 355 8.80 -2.70 -13.82
CA MET A 355 9.73 -1.61 -13.53
C MET A 355 10.39 -1.07 -14.79
N PRO A 356 10.80 0.21 -14.84
CA PRO A 356 11.75 0.68 -15.83
C PRO A 356 13.03 -0.17 -15.76
N SER A 357 13.67 -0.41 -16.90
CA SER A 357 14.92 -1.15 -16.95
C SER A 357 16.10 -0.34 -16.38
N ILE A 358 15.99 1.00 -16.38
CA ILE A 358 16.96 1.95 -15.82
C ILE A 358 16.27 3.04 -14.99
N THR A 359 17.05 3.70 -14.13
CA THR A 359 16.67 4.94 -13.46
C THR A 359 17.81 5.95 -13.53
N THR A 360 17.48 7.24 -13.59
CA THR A 360 18.48 8.32 -13.61
C THR A 360 18.47 9.04 -12.26
N LYS A 361 19.61 9.04 -11.57
CA LYS A 361 19.82 9.81 -10.35
C LYS A 361 19.79 11.31 -10.65
N LYS A 362 19.62 12.12 -9.60
CA LYS A 362 19.62 13.60 -9.69
C LYS A 362 20.92 14.17 -10.28
N ASP A 363 22.03 13.45 -10.13
CA ASP A 363 23.35 13.81 -10.68
C ASP A 363 23.54 13.37 -12.15
N GLY A 364 22.51 12.79 -12.78
CA GLY A 364 22.55 12.30 -14.16
C GLY A 364 23.05 10.85 -14.29
N THR A 365 23.47 10.20 -13.21
CA THR A 365 23.94 8.81 -13.26
C THR A 365 22.79 7.87 -13.64
N VAL A 366 22.98 7.10 -14.72
CA VAL A 366 22.03 6.06 -15.14
C VAL A 366 22.37 4.75 -14.45
N ILE A 367 21.37 4.12 -13.84
CA ILE A 367 21.51 2.88 -13.07
C ILE A 367 20.56 1.85 -13.65
N SER A 368 21.08 0.65 -13.95
CA SER A 368 20.25 -0.49 -14.32
C SER A 368 19.47 -1.00 -13.12
N LYS A 369 18.19 -1.31 -13.33
CA LYS A 369 17.34 -1.99 -12.35
C LYS A 369 17.35 -3.51 -12.54
N ILE A 370 17.84 -4.01 -13.69
CA ILE A 370 18.23 -5.42 -13.84
C ILE A 370 19.73 -5.53 -13.56
N VAL A 371 20.07 -6.24 -12.49
CA VAL A 371 21.44 -6.30 -11.96
C VAL A 371 21.97 -7.73 -11.96
N SER A 372 23.28 -7.89 -11.91
CA SER A 372 23.89 -9.22 -11.75
C SER A 372 23.63 -9.80 -10.36
N ILE A 373 23.77 -8.95 -9.34
CA ILE A 373 23.60 -9.22 -7.92
C ILE A 373 22.95 -7.96 -7.34
N VAL A 374 21.99 -8.13 -6.44
CA VAL A 374 21.36 -7.02 -5.73
C VAL A 374 22.38 -6.21 -4.93
N ASP A 375 22.10 -4.94 -4.68
CA ASP A 375 22.93 -4.08 -3.83
C ASP A 375 23.22 -4.74 -2.46
N GLU A 376 24.44 -4.56 -1.97
CA GLU A 376 24.84 -5.06 -0.65
C GLU A 376 23.93 -4.49 0.45
N GLY A 377 23.44 -5.37 1.32
CA GLY A 377 22.52 -5.01 2.41
C GLY A 377 21.05 -4.83 2.00
N ALA A 378 20.72 -4.92 0.71
CA ALA A 378 19.33 -4.82 0.28
C ALA A 378 18.49 -6.04 0.75
N PRO A 379 17.32 -5.82 1.38
CA PRO A 379 16.41 -6.90 1.74
C PRO A 379 15.73 -7.44 0.47
N ILE A 380 15.73 -8.76 0.32
CA ILE A 380 14.95 -9.42 -0.74
C ILE A 380 13.47 -9.37 -0.34
N THR A 381 12.69 -8.57 -1.05
CA THR A 381 11.25 -8.41 -0.81
C THR A 381 10.48 -9.59 -1.40
N THR A 382 10.65 -9.87 -2.69
CA THR A 382 10.07 -11.08 -3.32
C THR A 382 11.19 -12.07 -3.61
N SER A 383 11.09 -13.26 -3.01
CA SER A 383 12.11 -14.28 -3.16
C SER A 383 12.12 -14.84 -4.59
N ARG A 384 13.26 -15.37 -5.02
CA ARG A 384 13.38 -16.07 -6.31
C ARG A 384 12.41 -17.27 -6.46
N ASN A 385 11.85 -17.78 -5.37
CA ASN A 385 10.88 -18.89 -5.43
C ASN A 385 9.44 -18.39 -5.63
N ASP A 386 9.18 -17.15 -5.20
CA ASP A 386 7.87 -16.50 -5.30
C ASP A 386 7.67 -15.85 -6.68
N ILE A 387 8.74 -15.33 -7.30
CA ILE A 387 8.65 -14.58 -8.58
C ILE A 387 8.01 -15.37 -9.73
N ASP A 388 7.24 -14.66 -10.56
CA ASP A 388 6.54 -15.18 -11.73
C ASP A 388 6.94 -14.43 -13.02
N TYR A 389 6.35 -13.26 -13.31
CA TYR A 389 6.72 -12.41 -14.45
C TYR A 389 7.48 -11.15 -14.02
N VAL A 390 8.48 -10.77 -14.81
CA VAL A 390 9.14 -9.45 -14.72
C VAL A 390 8.91 -8.69 -16.03
N VAL A 391 8.50 -7.43 -15.96
CA VAL A 391 8.18 -6.61 -17.13
C VAL A 391 8.95 -5.29 -17.08
N THR A 392 9.55 -4.93 -18.20
CA THR A 392 10.16 -3.62 -18.45
C THR A 392 9.58 -3.02 -19.74
N GLU A 393 10.03 -1.83 -20.11
CA GLU A 393 9.74 -1.21 -21.39
C GLU A 393 10.24 -2.02 -22.59
N TYR A 394 11.16 -2.98 -22.37
CA TYR A 394 11.74 -3.83 -23.41
C TYR A 394 11.05 -5.19 -23.59
N GLY A 395 10.14 -5.57 -22.69
CA GLY A 395 9.36 -6.80 -22.84
C GLY A 395 9.06 -7.51 -21.52
N ILE A 396 8.79 -8.81 -21.64
CA ILE A 396 8.30 -9.68 -20.56
C ILE A 396 9.31 -10.83 -20.37
N ALA A 397 9.71 -11.08 -19.13
CA ALA A 397 10.54 -12.21 -18.73
C ALA A 397 9.74 -13.14 -17.81
N GLU A 398 9.51 -14.37 -18.28
CA GLU A 398 8.90 -15.44 -17.48
C GLU A 398 9.96 -16.15 -16.64
N LEU A 399 9.75 -16.25 -15.32
CA LEU A 399 10.73 -16.84 -14.39
C LEU A 399 10.19 -18.05 -13.62
N LYS A 400 8.86 -18.21 -13.49
CA LYS A 400 8.27 -19.39 -12.84
C LYS A 400 8.63 -20.66 -13.63
N GLY A 401 9.07 -21.70 -12.91
CA GLY A 401 9.48 -22.98 -13.52
C GLY A 401 10.77 -22.94 -14.35
N LYS A 402 11.46 -21.79 -14.43
CA LYS A 402 12.72 -21.66 -15.20
C LYS A 402 13.96 -21.89 -14.33
N SER A 403 14.99 -22.51 -14.90
CA SER A 403 16.32 -22.63 -14.30
C SER A 403 17.02 -21.27 -14.19
N LEU A 404 18.07 -21.17 -13.35
CA LEU A 404 18.82 -19.93 -13.20
C LEU A 404 19.44 -19.41 -14.52
N ARG A 405 19.79 -20.30 -15.44
CA ARG A 405 20.30 -19.91 -16.77
C ARG A 405 19.21 -19.30 -17.62
N GLU A 406 18.06 -19.95 -17.72
CA GLU A 406 16.90 -19.45 -18.47
C GLU A 406 16.41 -18.11 -17.90
N ARG A 407 16.34 -17.98 -16.58
CA ARG A 407 15.98 -16.72 -15.91
C ARG A 407 16.93 -15.58 -16.27
N ALA A 408 18.24 -15.82 -16.18
CA ALA A 408 19.22 -14.81 -16.51
C ALA A 408 19.12 -14.39 -17.99
N ARG A 409 18.94 -15.34 -18.92
CA ARG A 409 18.69 -15.04 -20.34
C ARG A 409 17.42 -14.19 -20.53
N ASN A 410 16.31 -14.58 -19.91
CA ASN A 410 15.05 -13.86 -20.00
C ASN A 410 15.17 -12.42 -19.46
N LEU A 411 15.83 -12.24 -18.31
CA LEU A 411 16.04 -10.92 -17.71
C LEU A 411 16.96 -10.03 -18.54
N ILE A 412 18.06 -10.57 -19.09
CA ILE A 412 18.97 -9.80 -19.95
C ILE A 412 18.25 -9.33 -21.23
N ASN A 413 17.37 -10.15 -21.80
CA ASN A 413 16.60 -9.79 -22.99
C ASN A 413 15.67 -8.59 -22.79
N ILE A 414 15.23 -8.33 -21.55
CA ILE A 414 14.39 -7.19 -21.19
C ILE A 414 15.15 -6.09 -20.43
N ALA A 415 16.48 -6.20 -20.31
CA ALA A 415 17.32 -5.14 -19.77
C ALA A 415 17.54 -4.02 -20.80
N HIS A 416 17.94 -2.84 -20.32
CA HIS A 416 18.33 -1.74 -21.21
C HIS A 416 19.48 -2.17 -22.14
N PRO A 417 19.43 -1.88 -23.46
CA PRO A 417 20.47 -2.29 -24.41
C PRO A 417 21.89 -1.93 -23.97
N SER A 418 22.07 -0.77 -23.31
CA SER A 418 23.37 -0.29 -22.84
C SER A 418 24.04 -1.15 -21.74
N VAL A 419 23.30 -2.08 -21.11
CA VAL A 419 23.84 -2.93 -20.03
C VAL A 419 23.84 -4.42 -20.36
N ARG A 420 23.25 -4.83 -21.48
CA ARG A 420 23.09 -6.25 -21.84
C ARG A 420 24.43 -6.97 -21.98
N GLU A 421 25.43 -6.32 -22.57
CA GLU A 421 26.76 -6.89 -22.75
C GLU A 421 27.42 -7.20 -21.40
N ASN A 422 27.38 -6.25 -20.46
CA ASN A 422 27.94 -6.46 -19.11
C ASN A 422 27.21 -7.56 -18.34
N LEU A 423 25.89 -7.63 -18.45
CA LEU A 423 25.11 -8.71 -17.83
C LEU A 423 25.38 -10.06 -18.49
N ALA A 424 25.60 -10.09 -19.81
CA ALA A 424 25.98 -11.29 -20.56
C ALA A 424 27.36 -11.80 -20.11
N LEU A 425 28.36 -10.92 -19.95
CA LEU A 425 29.67 -11.32 -19.42
C LEU A 425 29.57 -11.94 -18.01
N GLU A 426 28.72 -11.38 -17.14
CA GLU A 426 28.49 -11.96 -15.82
C GLU A 426 27.72 -13.30 -15.90
N PHE A 427 26.78 -13.43 -16.84
CA PHE A 427 26.16 -14.73 -17.16
C PHE A 427 27.22 -15.77 -17.53
N GLU A 428 28.14 -15.45 -18.45
CA GLU A 428 29.16 -16.40 -18.90
C GLU A 428 30.09 -16.80 -17.76
N LYS A 429 30.52 -15.82 -16.96
CA LYS A 429 31.37 -16.05 -15.79
C LYS A 429 30.69 -16.93 -14.75
N ARG A 430 29.39 -16.70 -14.49
CA ARG A 430 28.60 -17.42 -13.48
C ARG A 430 28.26 -18.85 -13.91
N PHE A 431 27.82 -19.04 -15.15
CA PHE A 431 27.30 -20.32 -15.63
C PHE A 431 28.29 -21.14 -16.45
N LYS A 432 29.48 -20.58 -16.76
CA LYS A 432 30.55 -21.21 -17.53
C LYS A 432 30.09 -21.64 -18.94
N GLU A 433 29.27 -20.79 -19.56
CA GLU A 433 28.63 -21.01 -20.86
C GLU A 433 28.55 -19.68 -21.61
N LYS A 434 28.74 -19.67 -22.93
CA LYS A 434 28.58 -18.43 -23.71
C LYS A 434 27.13 -17.95 -23.70
N TYR A 435 26.94 -16.63 -23.65
CA TYR A 435 25.62 -16.03 -23.78
C TYR A 435 25.11 -16.17 -25.22
#